data_AF-A0A136JB45-F1
#
_entry.id   AF-A0A136JB45-F1
#
_cell.length_a   1.000
_cell.length_b   1.000
_cell.length_c   1.000
_cell.angle_alpha   90.00
_cell.angle_beta   90.00
_cell.angle_gamma   90.00
#
_symmetry.space_group_name_H-M   'P 1'
#
loop_
_entity.id
_entity.type
_entity.pdbx_description
1 polymer ?
#
loop_
_entity_poly.entity_id
_entity_poly.type
_entity_poly.pdbx_seq_one_letter_code
_entity_poly.pdbx_strand_id
1 'polypeptide(L)' 'MADHGAQGDVLLLDSLPAALTIGCDAVAFSTTEPFLGCRDIPPGVHLVWAAPSATHSSRSGAWF' A
#
# COMPACT_ATOMS: atom_id res chain seq x y z
N MET A 1 12.46 15.04 27.55
CA MET A 1 12.94 14.09 26.52
C MET A 1 11.74 13.74 25.67
N ALA A 2 11.64 14.29 24.46
CA ALA A 2 10.49 14.04 23.60
C ALA A 2 10.59 12.62 23.04
N ASP A 3 9.56 11.80 23.29
CA ASP A 3 9.37 10.51 22.66
C ASP A 3 9.14 10.74 21.16
N HIS A 4 10.18 10.49 20.35
CA HIS A 4 10.08 10.47 18.89
C HIS A 4 9.59 9.09 18.49
N GLY A 5 8.35 8.76 18.85
CA GLY A 5 7.70 7.48 18.54
C GLY A 5 8.01 7.08 17.10
N ALA A 6 8.56 5.87 16.94
CA ALA A 6 9.20 5.35 15.74
C ALA A 6 8.53 5.81 14.42
N GLN A 7 9.17 6.72 13.69
CA GLN A 7 8.79 7.03 12.31
C GLN A 7 9.17 5.81 11.46
N GLY A 8 8.17 4.99 11.12
CA GLY A 8 8.32 3.86 10.22
C GLY A 8 8.66 4.29 8.79
N ASP A 9 8.93 3.31 7.93
CA ASP A 9 9.32 3.55 6.55
C ASP A 9 8.15 4.05 5.69
N VAL A 10 8.48 4.58 4.51
CA VAL A 10 7.52 5.08 3.52
C VAL A 10 7.70 4.31 2.22
N LEU A 11 6.62 3.70 1.75
CA LEU A 11 6.52 3.11 0.41
C LEU A 11 5.80 4.07 -0.51
N LEU A 12 6.47 4.53 -1.56
CA LEU A 12 5.86 5.30 -2.64
C LEU A 12 5.51 4.39 -3.81
N LEU A 13 4.29 4.49 -4.31
CA LEU A 13 3.81 3.76 -5.48
C LEU A 13 3.58 4.75 -6.61
N ASP A 14 4.57 4.85 -7.49
CA ASP A 14 4.53 5.82 -8.59
C ASP A 14 3.63 5.34 -9.72
N SER A 15 2.85 6.28 -10.28
CA SER A 15 2.09 6.11 -11.51
C SER A 15 1.11 4.92 -11.51
N LEU A 16 0.54 4.57 -10.34
CA LEU A 16 -0.54 3.60 -10.27
C LEU A 16 -1.80 4.12 -10.99
N PRO A 17 -2.47 3.27 -11.80
CA PRO A 17 -3.79 3.58 -12.34
C PRO A 17 -4.79 3.92 -11.23
N ALA A 18 -5.77 4.77 -11.55
CA ALA A 18 -6.94 4.99 -10.68
C ALA A 18 -7.87 3.75 -10.67
N ALA A 19 -8.86 3.73 -9.78
CA ALA A 19 -9.87 2.66 -9.67
C ALA A 19 -9.28 1.27 -9.36
N LEU A 20 -8.31 1.24 -8.44
CA LEU A 20 -7.68 0.01 -7.95
C LEU A 20 -8.10 -0.29 -6.51
N THR A 21 -8.17 -1.58 -6.19
CA THR A 21 -8.12 -2.06 -4.81
C THR A 21 -6.67 -2.31 -4.46
N ILE A 22 -6.18 -1.60 -3.45
CA ILE A 22 -4.81 -1.69 -2.94
C ILE A 22 -4.84 -2.42 -1.61
N GLY A 23 -3.91 -3.35 -1.42
CA GLY A 23 -3.65 -3.98 -0.13
C GLY A 23 -2.24 -3.70 0.38
N CYS A 24 -2.15 -3.33 1.65
CA CYS A 24 -0.93 -3.29 2.46
C CYS A 24 -1.14 -4.35 3.57
N ASP A 25 -0.44 -5.48 3.47
CA ASP A 25 -0.59 -6.69 4.30
C ASP A 25 -2.03 -7.21 4.38
N ALA A 26 -2.61 -7.25 5.59
CA ALA A 26 -3.95 -7.74 5.87
C ALA A 26 -5.05 -6.69 5.59
N VAL A 27 -4.67 -5.44 5.31
CA VAL A 27 -5.61 -4.34 5.08
C VAL A 27 -5.70 -4.05 3.59
N ALA A 28 -6.92 -3.85 3.09
CA ALA A 28 -7.15 -3.44 1.71
C ALA A 28 -8.29 -2.41 1.62
N PHE A 29 -8.18 -1.52 0.64
CA PHE A 29 -9.17 -0.48 0.35
C PHE A 29 -9.25 -0.22 -1.14
N SER A 30 -10.41 0.23 -1.60
CA SER A 30 -10.62 0.66 -2.98
C SER A 30 -10.37 2.16 -3.11
N THR A 31 -9.79 2.54 -4.23
CA THR A 31 -9.35 3.90 -4.52
C THR A 31 -10.14 4.43 -5.71
N THR A 32 -10.62 5.67 -5.64
CA THR A 32 -11.22 6.36 -6.80
C THR A 32 -10.20 7.26 -7.49
N GLU A 33 -9.21 7.75 -6.74
CA GLU A 33 -8.09 8.57 -7.19
C GLU A 33 -6.78 7.76 -7.14
N PRO A 34 -5.71 8.22 -7.82
CA PRO A 34 -4.40 7.57 -7.73
C PRO A 34 -3.91 7.45 -6.29
N PHE A 35 -3.53 6.23 -5.89
CA PHE A 35 -2.95 5.96 -4.58
C PHE A 35 -1.43 6.13 -4.60
N LEU A 36 -0.91 6.97 -3.70
CA LEU A 36 0.48 7.40 -3.73
C LEU A 36 1.42 6.54 -2.87
N GLY A 37 0.89 5.77 -1.93
CA GLY A 37 1.73 4.94 -1.06
C GLY A 37 1.28 4.79 0.40
N CYS A 38 2.01 3.96 1.13
CA CYS A 38 1.82 3.67 2.56
C CYS A 38 2.96 4.36 3.36
N ARG A 39 2.65 4.89 4.54
CA ARG A 39 3.63 5.52 5.46
C ARG A 39 3.55 4.88 6.84
N ASP A 40 4.54 5.16 7.68
CA ASP A 40 4.65 4.64 9.04
C ASP A 40 4.67 3.09 9.06
N ILE A 41 5.33 2.49 8.05
CA ILE A 41 5.46 1.04 7.91
C ILE A 41 6.44 0.53 8.97
N PRO A 42 6.05 -0.41 9.84
CA PRO A 42 6.96 -0.98 10.82
C PRO A 42 8.16 -1.69 10.16
N PRO A 43 9.29 -1.86 10.86
CA PRO A 43 10.36 -2.71 10.34
C PRO A 43 9.91 -4.16 10.19
N GLY A 44 10.21 -4.78 9.05
CA GLY A 44 9.85 -6.17 8.78
C GLY A 44 9.60 -6.46 7.30
N VAL A 45 9.10 -7.66 7.02
CA VAL A 45 8.68 -8.07 5.67
C VAL A 45 7.22 -7.68 5.49
N HIS A 46 6.93 -6.99 4.39
CA HIS A 46 5.60 -6.50 4.07
C HIS A 46 5.19 -6.90 2.65
N LEU A 47 3.88 -7.05 2.43
CA LEU A 47 3.30 -7.31 1.12
C LEU A 47 2.44 -6.12 0.69
N VAL A 48 2.79 -5.53 -0.45
CA VAL A 48 1.89 -4.62 -1.17
C VAL A 48 1.33 -5.33 -2.39
N TRP A 49 0.04 -5.15 -2.66
CA TRP A 49 -0.60 -5.67 -3.86
C TRP A 49 -1.70 -4.76 -4.36
N ALA A 50 -1.99 -4.84 -5.66
CA ALA A 50 -3.04 -4.09 -6.33
C ALA A 50 -3.85 -4.99 -7.26
N ALA A 51 -5.12 -4.64 -7.44
CA ALA A 51 -6.03 -5.30 -8.37
C ALA A 51 -7.04 -4.27 -8.94
N PRO A 52 -7.54 -4.45 -10.18
CA PRO A 52 -8.66 -3.65 -10.67
C PRO A 52 -9.88 -3.77 -9.75
N SER A 53 -10.45 -2.65 -9.29
CA SER A 53 -11.62 -2.70 -8.38
C SER A 53 -12.88 -3.29 -9.02
N ALA A 54 -12.99 -3.24 -10.35
CA ALA A 54 -14.11 -3.85 -11.07
C ALA A 54 -14.01 -5.38 -11.11
N THR A 55 -12.80 -5.92 -11.14
CA THR A 55 -12.54 -7.35 -11.34
C THR A 55 -11.33 -7.78 -10.51
N HIS A 56 -11.58 -8.39 -9.36
CA HIS A 56 -10.53 -8.84 -8.43
C HIS A 56 -9.88 -10.18 -8.87
N SER A 57 -9.97 -10.51 -10.17
CA SER A 57 -9.58 -11.81 -10.73
C SER A 57 -8.07 -11.99 -10.83
N SER A 58 -7.32 -10.89 -11.01
CA SER A 58 -5.86 -10.89 -10.97
C SER A 58 -5.37 -9.85 -9.97
N ARG A 59 -4.35 -10.22 -9.20
CA ARG A 59 -3.68 -9.34 -8.23
C ARG A 59 -2.19 -9.39 -8.52
N SER A 60 -1.56 -8.22 -8.57
CA SER A 60 -0.11 -8.08 -8.75
C SER A 60 0.47 -7.43 -7.50
N GLY A 61 1.58 -7.93 -7.00
CA GLY A 61 2.16 -7.45 -5.76
C GLY A 61 3.64 -7.78 -5.63
N ALA A 62 4.26 -7.15 -4.63
CA ALA A 62 5.66 -7.32 -4.30
C ALA A 62 5.84 -7.43 -2.79
N TRP A 63 6.74 -8.32 -2.40
CA TRP A 63 7.29 -8.37 -1.05
C TRP A 63 8.47 -7.40 -0.96
N PHE A 64 8.58 -6.71 0.16
CA PHE A 64 9.72 -5.85 0.49
C PHE A 64 10.07 -5.96 1.97
#